data_AF-A0A1X0DQC7-F1
#
_entry.id   AF-A0A1X0DQC7-F1
#
_cell.length_a   1.000
_cell.length_b   1.000
_cell.length_c   1.000
_cell.angle_alpha   90.00
_cell.angle_beta   90.00
_cell.angle_gamma   90.00
#
_symmetry.space_group_name_H-M   'P 1'
#
loop_
_entity.id
_entity.type
_entity.pdbx_description
1 polymer ?
#
loop_
_entity_poly.entity_id
_entity_poly.type
_entity_poly.pdbx_seq_one_letter_code
_entity_poly.pdbx_strand_id
1 'polypeptide(L)'
;MNLHGIELRYVLTMHLALNGPATIADMMDALTAQGFCVPGRASKVISDALRWEMARDRVRRLGRGRYGPRYIPRGTEHRIHQRVLALRAAAKLSLRGGHTECRL
;
A
#
# COMPACT_ATOMS: atom_id res chain seq x y z
N MET A 1 5.67 -0.35 -11.45
CA MET A 1 4.80 0.84 -11.35
C MET A 1 5.11 1.59 -10.06
N ASN A 2 5.44 2.88 -10.09
CA ASN A 2 5.77 3.64 -8.88
C ASN A 2 4.51 4.17 -8.18
N LEU A 3 4.37 3.90 -6.88
CA LEU A 3 3.26 4.38 -6.06
C LEU A 3 3.65 5.65 -5.30
N HIS A 4 2.75 6.63 -5.33
CA HIS A 4 2.93 7.89 -4.62
C HIS A 4 1.66 8.33 -3.89
N GLY A 5 1.84 9.10 -2.82
CA GLY A 5 0.75 9.82 -2.14
C GLY A 5 -0.44 8.95 -1.77
N ILE A 6 -1.61 9.28 -2.35
CA ILE A 6 -2.89 8.64 -2.02
C ILE A 6 -2.95 7.17 -2.46
N GLU A 7 -2.27 6.82 -3.55
CA GLU A 7 -2.31 5.47 -4.11
C GLU A 7 -1.57 4.49 -3.21
N LEU A 8 -0.37 4.87 -2.74
CA LEU A 8 0.36 4.09 -1.75
C LEU A 8 -0.48 3.87 -0.48
N ARG A 9 -1.11 4.94 0.02
CA ARG A 9 -1.96 4.86 1.21
C ARG A 9 -3.11 3.86 1.02
N TYR A 10 -3.77 3.90 -0.13
CA TYR A 10 -4.88 3.00 -0.45
C TYR A 10 -4.44 1.55 -0.58
N VAL A 11 -3.32 1.29 -1.25
CA VAL A 11 -2.78 -0.07 -1.39
C VAL A 11 -2.39 -0.64 -0.02
N LEU A 12 -1.72 0.15 0.84
CA LEU A 12 -1.34 -0.27 2.19
C LEU A 12 -2.56 -0.53 3.08
N THR A 13 -3.53 0.38 3.08
CA THR A 13 -4.77 0.21 3.86
C THR A 13 -5.53 -1.05 3.43
N MET A 14 -5.64 -1.29 2.11
CA MET A 14 -6.29 -2.50 1.60
C MET A 14 -5.50 -3.77 1.93
N HIS A 15 -4.16 -3.71 1.85
CA HIS A 15 -3.30 -4.84 2.22
C HIS A 15 -3.51 -5.24 3.69
N LEU A 16 -3.54 -4.27 4.60
CA LEU A 16 -3.80 -4.52 6.03
C LEU A 16 -5.23 -5.02 6.28
N ALA A 17 -6.22 -4.53 5.54
CA ALA A 17 -7.61 -4.98 5.67
C ALA A 17 -7.79 -6.45 5.26
N LEU A 18 -7.10 -6.89 4.21
CA LEU A 18 -7.22 -8.26 3.69
C LEU A 18 -6.33 -9.28 4.41
N ASN A 19 -5.09 -8.89 4.74
CA ASN A 19 -4.08 -9.82 5.29
C ASN A 19 -3.91 -9.68 6.80
N GLY A 20 -4.53 -8.67 7.41
CA GLY A 20 -4.40 -8.38 8.83
C GLY A 20 -3.11 -7.63 9.18
N PRO A 21 -2.66 -7.73 10.45
CA PRO A 21 -1.46 -7.06 10.92
C PRO A 21 -0.18 -7.44 10.17
N ALA A 22 0.56 -6.45 9.68
CA ALA A 22 1.80 -6.65 8.93
C ALA A 22 2.92 -5.72 9.42
N THR A 23 4.17 -6.13 9.21
CA THR A 23 5.35 -5.27 9.44
C THR A 23 5.65 -4.41 8.21
N ILE A 24 6.49 -3.38 8.36
CA ILE A 24 6.98 -2.59 7.22
C ILE A 24 7.69 -3.47 6.19
N ALA A 25 8.44 -4.48 6.63
CA ALA A 25 9.11 -5.42 5.72
C ALA A 25 8.09 -6.24 4.94
N ASP A 26 7.10 -6.84 5.62
CA ASP A 26 6.04 -7.61 4.95
C ASP A 26 5.26 -6.76 3.94
N MET A 27 4.99 -5.50 4.28
CA MET A 27 4.32 -4.55 3.38
C MET A 27 5.20 -4.20 2.17
N MET A 28 6.53 -4.06 2.35
CA MET A 28 7.45 -3.85 1.22
C MET A 28 7.46 -5.06 0.29
N ASP A 29 7.59 -6.27 0.84
CA ASP A 29 7.61 -7.51 0.05
C ASP A 29 6.29 -7.71 -0.69
N ALA A 30 5.16 -7.44 -0.03
CA ALA A 30 3.84 -7.52 -0.65
C ALA A 30 3.66 -6.49 -1.78
N LEU A 31 4.23 -5.29 -1.67
CA LEU A 31 4.19 -4.29 -2.74
C LEU A 31 5.03 -4.74 -3.93
N THR A 32 6.25 -5.22 -3.69
CA THR A 32 7.14 -5.74 -4.74
C THR A 32 6.55 -6.95 -5.45
N ALA A 33 5.96 -7.90 -4.71
CA ALA A 33 5.27 -9.06 -5.28
C ALA A 33 4.06 -8.68 -6.16
N GLN A 34 3.46 -7.50 -5.93
CA GLN A 34 2.37 -6.97 -6.75
C GLN A 34 2.86 -6.12 -7.94
N GLY A 35 4.18 -5.97 -8.13
CA GLY A 35 4.76 -5.15 -9.20
C GLY A 35 4.80 -3.65 -8.90
N PHE A 36 4.60 -3.26 -7.63
CA PHE A 36 4.70 -1.89 -7.18
C PHE A 36 6.10 -1.58 -6.64
N CYS A 37 6.53 -0.34 -6.86
CA CYS A 37 7.74 0.21 -6.27
C CYS A 37 7.41 1.50 -5.52
N VAL A 38 8.13 1.73 -4.42
CA VAL A 38 8.01 2.94 -3.61
C VAL A 38 9.31 3.72 -3.74
N PRO A 39 9.29 4.96 -4.25
CA PRO A 39 10.51 5.71 -4.51
C PRO A 39 11.19 6.20 -3.23
N GLY A 40 12.51 6.35 -3.30
CA GLY A 40 13.34 6.82 -2.21
C GLY A 40 13.41 5.83 -1.03
N ARG A 41 13.39 6.35 0.21
CA ARG A 41 13.46 5.52 1.42
C ARG A 41 12.11 4.86 1.71
N ALA A 42 11.84 3.72 1.07
CA ALA A 42 10.57 2.99 1.15
C ALA A 42 10.00 2.87 2.57
N SER A 43 10.80 2.46 3.56
CA SER A 43 10.33 2.32 4.95
C SER A 43 9.81 3.63 5.55
N LYS A 44 10.43 4.78 5.22
CA LYS A 44 9.99 6.10 5.69
C LYS A 44 8.69 6.50 4.98
N VAL A 45 8.64 6.34 3.66
CA VAL A 45 7.46 6.68 2.86
C VAL A 45 6.24 5.85 3.28
N ILE A 46 6.42 4.54 3.52
CA ILE A 46 5.38 3.67 4.06
C ILE A 46 4.96 4.14 5.46
N SER A 47 5.91 4.41 6.35
CA SER A 47 5.60 4.89 7.71
C SER A 47 4.81 6.21 7.71
N ASP A 48 5.18 7.15 6.85
CA ASP A 48 4.48 8.44 6.71
C ASP A 48 3.09 8.26 6.09
N ALA A 49 2.94 7.39 5.08
CA ALA A 49 1.64 7.02 4.51
C ALA A 49 0.72 6.40 5.57
N LEU A 50 1.23 5.47 6.39
CA LEU A 50 0.47 4.85 7.47
C LEU A 50 0.12 5.86 8.57
N ARG A 51 1.00 6.83 8.87
CA ARG A 51 0.68 7.92 9.82
C ARG A 51 -0.55 8.71 9.38
N TRP A 52 -0.68 8.98 8.09
CA TRP A 52 -1.86 9.65 7.54
C TRP A 52 -3.16 8.83 7.63
N GLU A 53 -3.07 7.51 7.54
CA GLU A 53 -4.21 6.60 7.68
C GLU A 53 -4.56 6.32 9.14
N MET A 54 -3.58 6.36 10.05
CA MET A 54 -3.81 6.35 11.50
C MET A 54 -4.59 7.59 11.94
N ALA A 55 -4.26 8.78 11.43
CA ALA A 55 -5.01 10.00 11.70
C ALA A 55 -6.46 9.96 11.18
N ARG A 56 -6.78 9.00 10.29
CA ARG A 56 -8.14 8.76 9.76
C ARG A 56 -8.83 7.56 10.41
N ASP A 57 -8.24 7.01 11.46
CA ASP A 57 -8.69 5.83 12.20
C ASP A 57 -8.86 4.55 11.37
N ARG A 58 -8.20 4.48 10.20
CA ARG A 58 -8.27 3.32 9.28
C ARG A 58 -7.20 2.27 9.56
N VAL A 59 -6.08 2.71 10.15
CA VAL A 59 -4.94 1.87 10.51
C VAL A 59 -4.59 2.14 11.96
N ARG A 60 -4.06 1.13 12.66
CA ARG A 60 -3.50 1.30 14.00
C ARG A 60 -2.07 0.77 14.05
N ARG A 61 -1.22 1.41 14.85
CA ARG A 61 0.11 0.88 15.17
C ARG A 61 -0.03 -0.15 16.29
N LEU A 62 0.55 -1.32 16.09
CA LEU A 62 0.52 -2.45 17.03
C LEU A 62 1.86 -2.66 17.74
N GLY A 63 2.94 -2.10 17.20
CA GLY A 63 4.28 -2.21 17.78
C GLY A 63 5.32 -1.47 16.96
N ARG A 64 6.60 -1.76 17.21
CA ARG A 64 7.69 -1.23 16.40
C ARG A 64 7.60 -1.78 14.98
N GLY A 65 7.36 -0.89 14.00
CA GLY A 65 7.25 -1.26 12.59
C GLY A 65 6.07 -2.17 12.23
N ARG A 66 5.14 -2.43 13.16
CA ARG A 66 3.98 -3.31 12.96
C ARG A 66 2.70 -2.50 13.01
N TYR A 67 1.86 -2.70 11.99
CA TYR A 67 0.60 -1.99 11.80
C TYR A 67 -0.51 -3.00 11.56
N GLY A 68 -1.75 -2.62 11.85
CA GLY A 68 -2.91 -3.45 11.61
C GLY A 68 -4.11 -2.66 11.13
N PRO A 69 -5.10 -3.34 10.57
CA PRO A 69 -6.33 -2.71 10.11
C PRO A 69 -7.13 -2.18 11.29
N ARG A 70 -7.93 -1.16 11.00
CA ARG A 70 -8.98 -0.66 11.87
C ARG A 70 -10.25 -0.49 11.04
N TYR A 71 -11.09 0.50 11.35
CA TYR A 71 -12.38 0.66 10.71
C TYR A 71 -12.25 1.45 9.41
N ILE A 72 -12.85 0.93 8.33
CA ILE A 72 -12.95 1.62 7.06
C ILE A 72 -14.46 1.73 6.73
N PRO A 73 -15.01 2.94 6.59
CA PRO A 73 -16.40 3.10 6.16
C PRO A 73 -16.63 2.42 4.81
N ARG A 74 -17.75 1.70 4.64
CA ARG A 74 -18.03 0.88 3.45
C ARG A 74 -17.88 1.63 2.11
N GLY A 75 -18.34 2.87 2.02
CA GLY A 75 -18.17 3.68 0.80
C GLY A 75 -16.70 4.02 0.51
N THR A 76 -15.91 4.27 1.56
CA THR A 76 -14.46 4.49 1.43
C THR A 76 -13.75 3.20 1.04
N GLU A 77 -14.11 2.09 1.67
CA GLU A 77 -13.59 0.75 1.35
C GLU A 77 -13.82 0.41 -0.11
N HIS A 78 -15.05 0.59 -0.62
CA HIS A 78 -15.39 0.35 -2.02
C HIS A 78 -14.52 1.20 -2.96
N ARG A 79 -14.40 2.50 -2.70
CA ARG A 79 -13.58 3.41 -3.52
C ARG A 79 -12.10 3.02 -3.50
N ILE A 80 -11.56 2.69 -2.33
CA ILE A 80 -10.17 2.23 -2.17
C ILE A 80 -9.97 0.94 -2.95
N HIS A 81 -10.88 -0.03 -2.79
CA HIS A 81 -10.81 -1.33 -3.42
C HIS A 81 -10.79 -1.21 -4.96
N GLN A 82 -11.72 -0.46 -5.55
CA GLN A 82 -11.77 -0.24 -7.00
C GLN A 82 -10.49 0.42 -7.52
N ARG A 83 -9.96 1.41 -6.79
CA ARG A 83 -8.70 2.06 -7.17
C ARG A 83 -7.51 1.09 -7.10
N VAL A 84 -7.44 0.25 -6.07
CA VAL A 84 -6.37 -0.74 -5.91
C VAL A 84 -6.45 -1.82 -7.00
N LEU A 85 -7.65 -2.26 -7.39
CA LEU A 85 -7.83 -3.18 -8.50
C LEU A 85 -7.33 -2.58 -9.82
N ALA A 86 -7.67 -1.33 -10.11
CA ALA A 86 -7.18 -0.63 -11.30
C ALA A 86 -5.64 -0.51 -11.31
N LEU A 87 -5.02 -0.18 -10.17
CA LEU A 87 -3.57 -0.09 -10.03
C LEU A 87 -2.89 -1.45 -10.24
N ARG A 88 -3.46 -2.53 -9.71
CA ARG A 88 -2.95 -3.89 -9.92
C ARG A 88 -3.07 -4.32 -11.37
N ALA A 89 -4.16 -3.97 -12.05
CA ALA A 89 -4.32 -4.24 -13.48
C ALA A 89 -3.27 -3.49 -14.32
N ALA A 90 -3.06 -2.20 -14.02
CA ALA A 90 -2.03 -1.40 -14.68
C ALA A 90 -0.62 -1.97 -14.45
N ALA A 91 -0.27 -2.33 -13.21
CA ALA A 91 1.03 -2.92 -12.88
C ALA A 91 1.27 -4.25 -13.63
N LYS A 92 0.24 -5.10 -13.75
CA LYS A 92 0.32 -6.35 -14.53
C LYS A 92 0.58 -6.09 -16.03
N LEU A 93 -0.04 -5.06 -16.60
CA LEU A 93 0.20 -4.68 -17.99
C LEU A 93 1.64 -4.16 -18.19
N SER A 94 2.15 -3.34 -17.26
CA SER A 94 3.54 -2.85 -17.30
C SER A 94 4.57 -3.99 -17.20
N LEU A 95 4.31 -5.01 -16.38
CA LEU A 95 5.17 -6.20 -16.27
C LEU A 95 5.21 -7.00 -17.57
N ARG A 96 4.07 -7.18 -18.24
CA ARG A 96 4.00 -7.90 -19.54
C ARG A 96 4.68 -7.13 -20.67
N GLY A 97 4.75 -5.80 -20.59
CA GLY A 97 5.41 -4.93 -21.57
C GLY A 97 6.91 -4.69 -21.33
N GLY A 98 7.54 -5.34 -20.34
CA GLY A 98 8.99 -5.23 -20.10
C GLY A 98 9.47 -3.98 -19.35
N HIS A 99 8.59 -3.04 -18.95
CA HIS A 99 8.99 -1.86 -18.19
C HIS A 99 9.03 -2.14 -16.68
N THR A 100 10.14 -2.70 -16.19
CA THR A 100 10.48 -2.69 -14.76
C THR A 100 11.45 -1.56 -14.45
N GLU A 101 11.00 -0.33 -14.66
CA GLU A 101 11.76 0.86 -14.26
C GLU A 101 11.49 1.16 -12.78
N CYS A 102 12.02 0.31 -11.90
CA CYS A 102 12.26 0.73 -10.51
C CYS A 102 13.66 1.36 -10.47
N ARG A 103 13.76 2.57 -11.04
CA ARG A 103 14.97 3.38 -10.93
C ARG A 103 15.05 3.88 -9.47
N LEU A 104 15.96 3.26 -8.70
CA LEU A 104 16.38 3.67 -7.37
C LEU A 104 16.96 5.09 -7.39
#